data_AF-A0A2E3IJT9-F1
#
_entry.id   AF-A0A2E3IJT9-F1
#
_cell.length_a   1.000
_cell.length_b   1.000
_cell.length_c   1.000
_cell.angle_alpha   90.00
_cell.angle_beta   90.00
_cell.angle_gamma   90.00
#
_symmetry.space_group_name_H-M   'P 1'
#
loop_
_entity.id
_entity.type
_entity.pdbx_description
1 polymer ?
#
loop_
_entity_poly.entity_id
_entity_poly.type
_entity_poly.pdbx_seq_one_letter_code
_entity_poly.pdbx_strand_id
1 'polypeptide(L)'
;MPLTARKPSLKLEVDGSLVTIDYQQVTNVQVNYYEMDLESLFSTNPFVSSGSDGFSIVQPNKSKRLQLPDSKRSHNFELPREYQSKNVLIEVIGGGKKRSLAVYSNELNTVVSERYGILTVRHNGDNRPLPATYVKIYALTDSGPQFYKDGYTDIRGKFDYASVSTSDIGSTLKFSILVMNETNGATVLEAPVPQQ
;
A
#
# COMPACT_ATOMS: atom_id res chain seq x y z
N MET A 1 10.13 -42.60 21.23
CA MET A 1 10.47 -41.63 20.17
C MET A 1 9.21 -40.79 19.91
N PRO A 2 9.10 -39.55 20.42
CA PRO A 2 7.93 -38.73 20.11
C PRO A 2 8.00 -38.29 18.64
N LEU A 3 6.95 -38.57 17.87
CA LEU A 3 6.79 -38.03 16.52
C LEU A 3 6.74 -36.50 16.63
N THR A 4 7.72 -35.81 16.04
CA THR A 4 7.66 -34.36 15.91
C THR A 4 6.47 -34.00 15.02
N ALA A 5 5.37 -33.56 15.64
CA ALA A 5 4.20 -33.08 14.91
C ALA A 5 4.63 -31.91 14.01
N ARG A 6 4.50 -32.07 12.69
CA ARG A 6 4.78 -31.00 11.73
C ARG A 6 3.79 -29.86 11.99
N LYS A 7 4.31 -28.70 12.39
CA LYS A 7 3.48 -27.51 12.62
C LYS A 7 3.01 -26.95 11.27
N PRO A 8 1.76 -26.49 11.17
CA PRO A 8 1.26 -25.85 9.96
C PRO A 8 2.04 -24.57 9.67
N SER A 9 2.46 -24.41 8.42
CA SER A 9 3.10 -23.20 7.91
C SER A 9 2.30 -22.64 6.76
N LEU A 10 2.29 -21.31 6.68
CA LEU A 10 1.62 -20.54 5.65
C LEU A 10 2.45 -19.28 5.38
N LYS A 11 2.83 -19.09 4.12
CA LYS A 11 3.50 -17.89 3.60
C LYS A 11 2.71 -17.40 2.40
N LEU A 12 2.68 -16.08 2.25
CA LEU A 12 1.99 -15.39 1.18
C LEU A 12 3.00 -14.46 0.49
N GLU A 13 3.09 -14.57 -0.82
CA GLU A 13 3.90 -13.70 -1.68
C GLU A 13 3.06 -13.26 -2.87
N VAL A 14 3.33 -12.06 -3.39
CA VAL A 14 2.68 -11.54 -4.60
C VAL A 14 3.75 -10.95 -5.50
N ASP A 15 3.71 -11.32 -6.78
CA ASP A 15 4.52 -10.77 -7.85
C ASP A 15 3.59 -10.33 -9.00
N GLY A 16 3.45 -9.02 -9.18
CA GLY A 16 2.43 -8.45 -10.06
C GLY A 16 1.02 -8.88 -9.66
N SER A 17 0.34 -9.63 -10.55
CA SER A 17 -0.97 -10.23 -10.27
C SER A 17 -0.90 -11.66 -9.74
N LEU A 18 0.29 -12.29 -9.75
CA LEU A 18 0.44 -13.68 -9.36
C LEU A 18 0.58 -13.78 -7.84
N VAL A 19 -0.38 -14.45 -7.21
CA VAL A 19 -0.38 -14.71 -5.78
C VAL A 19 0.14 -16.13 -5.53
N THR A 20 1.17 -16.24 -4.70
CA THR A 20 1.79 -17.52 -4.32
C THR A 20 1.52 -17.79 -2.84
N ILE A 21 0.92 -18.94 -2.55
CA ILE A 21 0.75 -19.45 -1.19
C ILE A 21 1.69 -20.63 -1.01
N ASP A 22 2.71 -20.50 -0.16
CA ASP A 22 3.48 -21.64 0.31
C ASP A 22 2.88 -22.19 1.60
N TYR A 23 2.70 -23.50 1.66
CA TYR A 23 2.00 -24.14 2.75
C TYR A 23 2.56 -25.52 3.11
N GLN A 24 2.39 -25.89 4.38
CA GLN A 24 2.62 -27.25 4.87
C GLN A 24 1.54 -27.60 5.90
N GLN A 25 0.99 -28.82 5.80
CA GLN A 25 -0.04 -29.32 6.73
C GLN A 25 -1.30 -28.43 6.74
N VAL A 26 -1.67 -27.86 5.59
CA VAL A 26 -2.88 -27.06 5.38
C VAL A 26 -3.56 -27.56 4.11
N THR A 27 -4.82 -27.98 4.21
CA THR A 27 -5.59 -28.58 3.10
C THR A 27 -6.59 -27.61 2.48
N ASN A 28 -6.95 -26.55 3.21
CA ASN A 28 -7.87 -25.53 2.77
C ASN A 28 -7.48 -24.18 3.36
N VAL A 29 -7.71 -23.14 2.57
CA VAL A 29 -7.55 -21.75 2.98
C VAL A 29 -8.77 -20.93 2.57
N GLN A 30 -9.06 -19.91 3.35
CA GLN A 30 -9.94 -18.82 2.97
C GLN A 30 -9.07 -17.63 2.54
N VAL A 31 -9.30 -17.14 1.33
CA VAL A 31 -8.70 -15.93 0.79
C VAL A 31 -9.73 -14.82 0.86
N ASN A 32 -9.43 -13.75 1.58
CA ASN A 32 -10.24 -12.56 1.70
C ASN A 32 -9.56 -11.41 0.93
N TYR A 33 -10.37 -10.61 0.24
CA TYR A 33 -9.95 -9.42 -0.48
C TYR A 33 -10.61 -8.22 0.16
N TYR A 34 -9.81 -7.24 0.55
CA TYR A 34 -10.28 -5.97 1.08
C TYR A 34 -9.80 -4.87 0.14
N GLU A 35 -10.74 -4.20 -0.53
CA GLU A 35 -10.45 -2.94 -1.19
C GLU A 35 -10.02 -1.94 -0.12
N MET A 36 -8.84 -1.38 -0.28
CA MET A 36 -8.28 -0.47 0.71
C MET A 36 -8.67 0.96 0.35
N ASP A 37 -9.34 1.64 1.28
CA ASP A 37 -9.39 3.10 1.29
C ASP A 37 -8.04 3.61 1.81
N LEU A 38 -7.08 3.74 0.88
CA LEU A 38 -5.74 4.20 1.21
C LEU A 38 -5.73 5.60 1.82
N GLU A 39 -6.69 6.46 1.49
CA GLU A 39 -6.73 7.80 2.05
C GLU A 39 -7.08 7.76 3.54
N SER A 40 -8.10 7.00 3.92
CA SER A 40 -8.49 6.83 5.32
C SER A 40 -7.36 6.16 6.13
N LEU A 41 -6.76 5.11 5.58
CA LEU A 41 -5.64 4.40 6.21
C LEU A 41 -4.42 5.30 6.40
N PHE A 42 -4.06 6.06 5.37
CA PHE A 42 -2.98 7.03 5.43
C PHE A 42 -3.27 8.15 6.44
N SER A 43 -4.52 8.61 6.54
CA SER A 43 -4.91 9.64 7.50
C SER A 43 -4.83 9.15 8.95
N THR A 44 -4.94 7.84 9.17
CA THR A 44 -4.84 7.21 10.50
C THR A 44 -3.38 6.87 10.84
N ASN A 45 -2.60 6.46 9.85
CA ASN A 45 -1.25 5.91 10.01
C ASN A 45 -0.30 6.40 8.90
N PRO A 46 0.02 7.70 8.82
CA PRO A 46 0.72 8.29 7.66
C PRO A 46 2.18 7.82 7.51
N PHE A 47 2.81 7.32 8.57
CA PHE A 47 4.20 6.85 8.57
C PHE A 47 4.34 5.33 8.72
N VAL A 48 3.24 4.58 8.60
CA VAL A 48 3.33 3.11 8.57
C VAL A 48 3.78 2.69 7.18
N SER A 49 5.08 2.41 7.06
CA SER A 49 5.65 1.70 5.92
C SER A 49 4.85 0.44 5.66
N SER A 50 4.49 0.19 4.40
CA SER A 50 3.73 -0.88 3.70
C SER A 50 3.55 -2.27 4.34
N GLY A 51 3.47 -2.34 5.66
CA GLY A 51 3.43 -3.52 6.49
C GLY A 51 1.98 -3.88 6.79
N SER A 52 1.70 -5.17 6.71
CA SER A 52 0.39 -5.82 6.82
C SER A 52 -0.36 -5.63 8.15
N ASP A 53 0.26 -4.99 9.14
CA ASP A 53 -0.13 -5.16 10.56
C ASP A 53 -0.98 -4.00 11.11
N GLY A 54 -1.24 -2.95 10.31
CA GLY A 54 -1.98 -1.75 10.72
C GLY A 54 -3.44 -1.64 10.26
N PHE A 55 -3.98 -2.61 9.52
CA PHE A 55 -5.31 -2.48 8.92
C PHE A 55 -6.41 -2.87 9.92
N SER A 56 -7.14 -1.88 10.45
CA SER A 56 -8.36 -2.10 11.24
C SER A 56 -9.41 -2.82 10.39
N ILE A 57 -9.90 -3.96 10.90
CA ILE A 57 -10.61 -4.98 10.12
C ILE A 57 -12.06 -4.55 9.85
N VAL A 58 -12.37 -4.32 8.57
CA VAL A 58 -13.74 -4.26 7.99
C VAL A 58 -14.13 -5.62 7.38
N GLN A 59 -15.39 -5.79 6.97
CA GLN A 59 -15.85 -6.98 6.24
C GLN A 59 -15.14 -7.07 4.87
N PRO A 60 -14.70 -8.26 4.42
CA PRO A 60 -14.08 -8.41 3.11
C PRO A 60 -15.05 -8.14 1.96
N ASN A 61 -14.56 -7.46 0.92
CA ASN A 61 -15.31 -7.26 -0.32
C ASN A 61 -15.60 -8.60 -1.01
N LYS A 62 -14.68 -9.56 -0.89
CA LYS A 62 -14.84 -10.91 -1.42
C LYS A 62 -14.10 -11.93 -0.57
N SER A 63 -14.70 -13.10 -0.42
CA SER A 63 -14.08 -14.25 0.23
C SER A 63 -14.18 -15.47 -0.68
N LYS A 64 -13.07 -16.20 -0.84
CA LYS A 64 -13.00 -17.42 -1.65
C LYS A 64 -12.33 -18.53 -0.84
N ARG A 65 -12.91 -19.72 -0.83
CA ARG A 65 -12.26 -20.91 -0.30
C ARG A 65 -11.46 -21.59 -1.40
N LEU A 66 -10.22 -21.96 -1.09
CA LEU A 66 -9.35 -22.74 -1.96
C LEU A 66 -8.98 -24.04 -1.28
N GLN A 67 -9.10 -25.15 -2.02
CA GLN A 67 -8.52 -26.42 -1.63
C GLN A 67 -7.06 -26.46 -2.08
N LEU A 68 -6.17 -26.77 -1.15
CA LEU A 68 -4.74 -26.88 -1.39
C LEU A 68 -4.38 -28.34 -1.63
N PRO A 69 -3.77 -28.71 -2.76
CA PRO A 69 -3.40 -30.09 -3.03
C PRO A 69 -2.36 -30.62 -2.03
N ASP A 70 -2.62 -31.76 -1.40
CA ASP A 70 -1.72 -32.36 -0.39
C ASP A 70 -0.35 -32.77 -0.96
N SER A 71 -0.28 -33.02 -2.28
CA SER A 71 0.95 -33.39 -2.98
C SER A 71 1.87 -32.19 -3.28
N LYS A 72 1.40 -30.97 -3.07
CA LYS A 72 2.13 -29.74 -3.38
C LYS A 72 2.51 -28.99 -2.12
N ARG A 73 3.51 -28.11 -2.24
CA ARG A 73 3.95 -27.19 -1.17
C ARG A 73 3.66 -25.73 -1.48
N SER A 74 3.18 -25.46 -2.70
CA SER A 74 2.90 -24.13 -3.19
C SER A 74 1.68 -24.18 -4.11
N HIS A 75 0.84 -23.15 -4.04
CA HIS A 75 -0.33 -22.97 -4.88
C HIS A 75 -0.38 -21.54 -5.38
N ASN A 76 -0.48 -21.39 -6.70
CA ASN A 76 -0.48 -20.10 -7.37
C ASN A 76 -1.86 -19.83 -7.95
N PHE A 77 -2.31 -18.60 -7.84
CA PHE A 77 -3.52 -18.12 -8.50
C PHE A 77 -3.36 -16.66 -8.92
N GLU A 78 -4.09 -16.27 -9.96
CA GLU A 78 -4.15 -14.88 -10.39
C GLU A 78 -5.09 -14.07 -9.49
N LEU A 79 -4.65 -12.86 -9.13
CA LEU A 79 -5.50 -11.86 -8.51
C LEU A 79 -6.71 -11.61 -9.44
N PRO A 80 -7.96 -11.65 -8.92
CA PRO A 80 -9.15 -11.39 -9.73
C PRO A 80 -9.03 -10.07 -10.51
N ARG A 81 -9.48 -10.05 -11.77
CA ARG A 81 -9.36 -8.87 -12.65
C ARG A 81 -9.91 -7.58 -12.04
N GLU A 82 -11.00 -7.68 -11.28
CA GLU A 82 -11.62 -6.55 -10.54
C GLU A 82 -10.71 -5.89 -9.49
N TYR A 83 -9.64 -6.58 -9.07
CA TYR A 83 -8.67 -6.13 -8.07
C TYR A 83 -7.30 -5.81 -8.66
N GLN A 84 -7.03 -6.16 -9.92
CA GLN A 84 -5.73 -5.91 -10.56
C GLN A 84 -5.43 -4.42 -10.80
N SER A 85 -6.47 -3.59 -10.92
CA SER A 85 -6.36 -2.14 -11.08
C SER A 85 -6.68 -1.37 -9.78
N LYS A 86 -6.71 -2.06 -8.63
CA LYS A 86 -7.09 -1.47 -7.34
C LYS A 86 -6.01 -1.74 -6.29
N ASN A 87 -6.05 -0.96 -5.22
CA ASN A 87 -5.25 -1.24 -4.04
C ASN A 87 -6.03 -2.20 -3.13
N VAL A 88 -5.49 -3.40 -2.93
CA VAL A 88 -6.20 -4.50 -2.28
C VAL A 88 -5.31 -5.18 -1.26
N LEU A 89 -5.84 -5.40 -0.05
CA LEU A 89 -5.22 -6.29 0.93
C LEU A 89 -5.73 -7.71 0.66
N ILE A 90 -4.80 -8.63 0.41
CA ILE A 90 -5.09 -10.05 0.32
C ILE A 90 -4.78 -10.65 1.69
N GLU A 91 -5.76 -11.31 2.30
CA GLU A 91 -5.57 -12.08 3.53
C GLU A 91 -5.85 -13.56 3.26
N VAL A 92 -4.95 -14.42 3.70
CA VAL A 92 -5.08 -15.88 3.62
C VAL A 92 -5.13 -16.44 5.04
N ILE A 93 -6.21 -17.17 5.33
CA ILE A 93 -6.46 -17.84 6.61
C ILE A 93 -6.51 -19.34 6.39
N GLY A 94 -5.71 -20.11 7.12
CA GLY A 94 -5.74 -21.58 7.10
C GLY A 94 -4.76 -22.21 8.09
N GLY A 95 -5.06 -23.41 8.57
CA GLY A 95 -4.20 -24.12 9.54
C GLY A 95 -3.96 -23.35 10.85
N GLY A 96 -4.91 -22.51 11.28
CA GLY A 96 -4.76 -21.63 12.44
C GLY A 96 -3.76 -20.48 12.24
N LYS A 97 -3.35 -20.21 10.99
CA LYS A 97 -2.48 -19.10 10.61
C LYS A 97 -3.26 -18.09 9.77
N LYS A 98 -2.83 -16.83 9.89
CA LYS A 98 -3.31 -15.70 9.11
C LYS A 98 -2.11 -14.97 8.52
N ARG A 99 -2.17 -14.65 7.23
CA ARG A 99 -1.17 -13.86 6.51
C ARG A 99 -1.88 -12.84 5.67
N SER A 100 -1.37 -11.61 5.66
CA SER A 100 -1.93 -10.55 4.83
C SER A 100 -0.83 -9.86 4.04
N LEU A 101 -1.12 -9.44 2.83
CA LEU A 101 -0.20 -8.68 1.98
C LEU A 101 -0.97 -7.66 1.15
N ALA A 102 -0.49 -6.43 1.13
CA ALA A 102 -1.05 -5.35 0.32
C ALA A 102 -0.53 -5.46 -1.12
N VAL A 103 -1.44 -5.40 -2.09
CA VAL A 103 -1.15 -5.34 -3.51
C VAL A 103 -1.57 -3.98 -4.02
N TYR A 104 -0.60 -3.23 -4.55
CA TYR A 104 -0.82 -1.91 -5.13
C TYR A 104 -0.76 -2.04 -6.65
N SER A 105 -1.85 -1.69 -7.32
CA SER A 105 -1.79 -1.40 -8.75
C SER A 105 -1.23 0.01 -8.88
N ASN A 106 0.03 0.15 -9.30
CA ASN A 106 0.67 1.45 -9.39
C ASN A 106 1.37 1.64 -10.73
N GLU A 107 0.76 2.45 -11.57
CA GLU A 107 1.34 2.97 -12.81
C GLU A 107 1.85 4.41 -12.61
N LEU A 108 2.01 4.87 -11.37
CA LEU A 108 2.58 6.17 -11.04
C LEU A 108 4.10 6.06 -10.95
N ASN A 109 4.77 6.94 -11.68
CA ASN A 109 6.16 7.32 -11.46
C ASN A 109 6.18 8.64 -10.68
N THR A 110 6.51 8.56 -9.38
CA THR A 110 6.59 9.70 -8.47
C THR A 110 8.03 10.06 -8.17
N VAL A 111 8.43 11.30 -8.47
CA VAL A 111 9.79 11.81 -8.23
C VAL A 111 9.73 13.03 -7.33
N VAL A 112 10.49 12.99 -6.24
CA VAL A 112 10.67 14.12 -5.32
C VAL A 112 11.92 14.89 -5.72
N SER A 113 11.75 16.19 -5.92
CA SER A 113 12.86 17.13 -6.02
C SER A 113 13.02 17.86 -4.70
N GLU A 114 13.91 17.32 -3.85
CA GLU A 114 14.13 17.80 -2.48
C GLU A 114 14.50 19.27 -2.45
N ARG A 115 15.44 19.69 -3.32
CA ARG A 115 15.91 21.08 -3.40
C ARG A 115 14.79 22.10 -3.65
N TYR A 116 13.78 21.73 -4.42
CA TYR A 116 12.70 22.64 -4.80
C TYR A 116 11.41 22.40 -4.04
N GLY A 117 11.35 21.37 -3.18
CA GLY A 117 10.11 21.00 -2.52
C GLY A 117 9.01 20.56 -3.49
N ILE A 118 9.36 19.99 -4.65
CA ILE A 118 8.40 19.61 -5.69
C ILE A 118 8.28 18.10 -5.82
N LEU A 119 7.05 17.60 -5.75
CA LEU A 119 6.65 16.27 -6.19
C LEU A 119 6.26 16.35 -7.67
N THR A 120 6.75 15.41 -8.48
CA THR A 120 6.31 15.21 -9.87
C THR A 120 5.68 13.84 -10.01
N VAL A 121 4.48 13.78 -10.60
CA VAL A 121 3.72 12.56 -10.85
C VAL A 121 3.52 12.38 -12.35
N ARG A 122 3.96 11.24 -12.86
CA ARG A 122 3.85 10.86 -14.27
C ARG A 122 3.35 9.44 -14.37
N HIS A 123 2.77 9.09 -15.51
CA HIS A 123 2.43 7.72 -15.79
C HIS A 123 3.71 6.94 -16.14
N ASN A 124 3.87 5.74 -15.59
CA ASN A 124 5.09 4.96 -15.67
C ASN A 124 5.36 4.42 -17.09
N GLY A 125 4.31 4.09 -17.85
CA GLY A 125 4.45 3.46 -19.17
C GLY A 125 4.82 4.40 -20.31
N ASP A 126 4.30 5.64 -20.30
CA ASP A 126 4.45 6.61 -21.40
C ASP A 126 5.08 7.94 -20.94
N ASN A 127 5.40 8.06 -19.66
CA ASN A 127 5.97 9.25 -19.04
C ASN A 127 5.12 10.52 -19.21
N ARG A 128 3.82 10.41 -19.50
CA ARG A 128 2.94 11.59 -19.58
C ARG A 128 2.73 12.20 -18.18
N PRO A 129 2.67 13.53 -18.04
CA PRO A 129 2.32 14.15 -16.77
C PRO A 129 0.91 13.73 -16.35
N LEU A 130 0.71 13.51 -15.05
CA LEU A 130 -0.58 13.17 -14.47
C LEU A 130 -1.14 14.37 -13.70
N PRO A 131 -1.94 15.26 -14.34
CA PRO A 131 -2.61 16.35 -13.66
C PRO A 131 -3.79 15.84 -12.82
N ALA A 132 -4.31 16.69 -11.92
CA ALA A 132 -5.45 16.36 -11.07
C ALA A 132 -5.26 15.07 -10.25
N THR A 133 -4.01 14.69 -9.99
CA THR A 133 -3.69 13.58 -9.10
C THR A 133 -3.73 14.10 -7.67
N TYR A 134 -4.53 13.45 -6.83
CA TYR A 134 -4.69 13.84 -5.44
C TYR A 134 -3.41 13.59 -4.65
N VAL A 135 -3.02 14.54 -3.82
CA VAL A 135 -1.84 14.48 -2.97
C VAL A 135 -2.25 14.88 -1.55
N LYS A 136 -1.93 14.04 -0.56
CA LYS A 136 -2.17 14.31 0.86
C LYS A 136 -0.88 14.14 1.64
N ILE A 137 -0.58 15.09 2.52
CA ILE A 137 0.71 15.17 3.19
C ILE A 137 0.52 15.28 4.69
N TYR A 138 1.30 14.49 5.41
CA TYR A 138 1.52 14.65 6.84
C TYR A 138 2.98 15.02 7.10
N ALA A 139 3.19 15.92 8.04
CA ALA A 139 4.49 16.26 8.58
C ALA A 139 4.74 15.45 9.86
N LEU A 140 5.91 14.85 9.98
CA LEU A 140 6.37 14.32 11.26
C LEU A 140 6.99 15.47 12.04
N THR A 141 6.47 15.73 13.22
CA THR A 141 7.01 16.72 14.17
C THR A 141 7.46 16.01 15.45
N ASP A 142 8.08 16.75 16.36
CA ASP A 142 8.44 16.23 17.70
C ASP A 142 7.21 15.75 18.50
N SER A 143 6.02 16.29 18.20
CA SER A 143 4.75 15.89 18.82
C SER A 143 4.07 14.70 18.11
N GLY A 144 4.67 14.21 17.03
CA GLY A 144 4.13 13.14 16.19
C GLY A 144 3.63 13.61 14.81
N PRO A 145 2.95 12.73 14.07
CA PRO A 145 2.39 13.03 12.76
C PRO A 145 1.27 14.07 12.83
N GLN A 146 1.36 15.10 12.01
CA GLN A 146 0.35 16.15 11.88
C GLN A 146 -0.05 16.33 10.41
N PHE A 147 -1.34 16.57 10.15
CA PHE A 147 -1.79 16.90 8.81
C PHE A 147 -1.10 18.19 8.35
N TYR A 148 -0.48 18.15 7.18
CA TYR A 148 0.31 19.26 6.65
C TYR A 148 -0.45 20.03 5.58
N LYS A 149 -0.83 19.35 4.50
CA LYS A 149 -1.70 19.88 3.45
C LYS A 149 -2.16 18.76 2.53
N ASP A 150 -3.13 19.08 1.69
CA ASP A 150 -3.52 18.27 0.55
C ASP A 150 -3.83 19.15 -0.67
N GLY A 151 -4.06 18.51 -1.81
CA GLY A 151 -4.43 19.18 -3.04
C GLY A 151 -4.21 18.30 -4.25
N TYR A 152 -4.03 18.94 -5.41
CA TYR A 152 -3.94 18.24 -6.68
C TYR A 152 -2.73 18.72 -7.48
N THR A 153 -2.12 17.80 -8.24
CA THR A 153 -1.07 18.14 -9.19
C THR A 153 -1.58 19.10 -10.29
N ASP A 154 -0.71 20.02 -10.70
CA ASP A 154 -0.97 20.95 -11.81
C ASP A 154 -0.99 20.24 -13.19
N ILE A 155 -1.22 21.01 -14.27
CA ILE A 155 -1.23 20.50 -15.65
C ILE A 155 0.08 19.80 -16.09
N ARG A 156 1.17 20.00 -15.34
CA ARG A 156 2.50 19.42 -15.59
C ARG A 156 2.77 18.21 -14.68
N GLY A 157 1.77 17.78 -13.91
CA GLY A 157 1.87 16.71 -12.94
C GLY A 157 2.69 17.09 -11.70
N LYS A 158 2.82 18.39 -11.39
CA LYS A 158 3.64 18.87 -10.28
C LYS A 158 2.80 19.29 -9.09
N PHE A 159 3.34 19.06 -7.90
CA PHE A 159 2.78 19.51 -6.64
C PHE A 159 3.91 20.07 -5.78
N ASP A 160 3.79 21.30 -5.31
CA ASP A 160 4.66 21.81 -4.25
C ASP A 160 4.26 21.07 -2.97
N TYR A 161 5.17 20.29 -2.39
CA TYR A 161 4.92 19.51 -1.17
C TYR A 161 5.39 20.23 0.10
N ALA A 162 6.22 21.27 -0.01
CA ALA A 162 6.96 21.85 1.12
C ALA A 162 6.52 23.26 1.53
N SER A 163 5.79 23.98 0.68
CA SER A 163 5.28 25.31 1.01
C SER A 163 3.90 25.22 1.64
N VAL A 164 3.71 25.80 2.83
CA VAL A 164 2.37 25.99 3.41
C VAL A 164 2.25 27.44 3.90
N SER A 165 1.05 28.00 3.78
CA SER A 165 0.75 29.38 4.18
C SER A 165 0.54 29.56 5.68
N THR A 166 0.51 28.47 6.45
CA THR A 166 0.27 28.48 7.90
C THR A 166 1.55 28.18 8.69
N SER A 167 1.89 29.07 9.62
CA SER A 167 3.10 29.03 10.43
C SER A 167 3.02 28.13 11.67
N ASP A 168 1.93 27.38 11.85
CA ASP A 168 1.62 26.70 13.12
C ASP A 168 2.10 25.24 13.19
N ILE A 169 2.72 24.74 12.13
CA ILE A 169 3.32 23.40 12.15
C ILE A 169 4.73 23.57 12.70
N GLY A 170 5.01 22.89 13.83
CA GLY A 170 6.31 22.94 14.49
C GLY A 170 7.47 22.45 13.60
N SER A 171 8.65 22.31 14.18
CA SER A 171 9.83 21.83 13.45
C SER A 171 9.53 20.49 12.76
N THR A 172 9.43 20.53 11.43
CA THR A 172 9.12 19.34 10.62
C THR A 172 10.40 18.54 10.43
N LEU A 173 10.33 17.25 10.72
CA LEU A 173 11.45 16.32 10.58
C LEU A 173 11.47 15.66 9.20
N LYS A 174 10.30 15.24 8.72
CA LYS A 174 10.09 14.66 7.39
C LYS A 174 8.60 14.72 7.01
N PHE A 175 8.32 14.49 5.73
CA PHE A 175 6.98 14.36 5.21
C PHE A 175 6.68 12.91 4.85
N SER A 176 5.41 12.52 5.00
CA SER A 176 4.83 11.39 4.31
C SER A 176 3.80 11.90 3.33
N ILE A 177 3.84 11.38 2.11
CA ILE A 177 3.08 11.87 0.96
C ILE A 177 2.32 10.70 0.36
N LEU A 178 0.99 10.75 0.46
CA LEU A 178 0.09 9.92 -0.30
C LEU A 178 -0.17 10.57 -1.66
N VAL A 179 -0.06 9.78 -2.73
CA VAL A 179 -0.38 10.17 -4.10
C VAL A 179 -1.43 9.19 -4.61
N MET A 180 -2.58 9.71 -5.06
CA MET A 180 -3.70 8.91 -5.54
C MET A 180 -4.23 9.44 -6.87
N ASN A 181 -4.27 8.56 -7.86
CA ASN A 181 -4.91 8.80 -9.13
C ASN A 181 -6.07 7.82 -9.33
N GLU A 182 -7.20 8.31 -9.83
CA GLU A 182 -8.43 7.51 -10.00
C GLU A 182 -8.24 6.25 -10.86
N THR A 183 -7.34 6.31 -11.84
CA THR A 183 -7.16 5.24 -12.84
C THR A 183 -5.77 4.62 -12.85
N ASN A 184 -4.75 5.38 -12.44
CA ASN A 184 -3.34 4.97 -12.57
C ASN A 184 -2.74 4.45 -11.25
N GLY A 185 -3.54 4.37 -10.18
CA GLY A 185 -3.12 3.77 -8.91
C GLY A 185 -2.80 4.76 -7.80
N ALA A 186 -2.11 4.27 -6.77
CA ALA A 186 -1.70 5.08 -5.63
C ALA A 186 -0.36 4.62 -5.05
N THR A 187 0.34 5.54 -4.41
CA THR A 187 1.58 5.24 -3.68
C THR A 187 1.74 6.15 -2.48
N VAL A 188 2.48 5.66 -1.48
CA VAL A 188 2.94 6.46 -0.35
C VAL A 188 4.46 6.53 -0.43
N LEU A 189 5.01 7.73 -0.26
CA LEU A 189 6.45 7.94 -0.18
C LEU A 189 6.78 8.93 0.92
N GLU A 190 7.99 8.81 1.47
CA GLU A 190 8.53 9.80 2.39
C GLU A 190 9.38 10.82 1.62
N ALA A 191 9.37 12.06 2.08
CA ALA A 191 10.19 13.14 1.52
C ALA A 191 10.85 13.94 2.63
N PRO A 192 12.10 14.39 2.47
CA PRO A 192 12.75 15.24 3.44
C PRO A 192 12.21 16.68 3.37
N VAL A 193 12.49 17.44 4.42
CA VAL A 193 12.33 18.89 4.41
C VAL A 193 13.38 19.49 3.46
N PRO A 194 12.98 20.30 2.46
CA PRO A 194 13.93 20.98 1.58
C PRO A 194 14.96 21.79 2.37
N GLN A 195 16.22 21.69 1.97
CA GLN A 195 17.27 22.57 2.49
C GLN A 195 17.12 23.96 1.84
N GLN A 196 17.06 25.00 2.67
CA GLN A 196 17.13 26.40 2.22
C GLN A 196 18.52 26.74 1.67
#